data_AF-W1Y5U7-F1
#
_entry.id   AF-W1Y5U7-F1
#
_cell.length_a   1.000
_cell.length_b   1.000
_cell.length_c   1.000
_cell.angle_alpha   90.00
_cell.angle_beta   90.00
_cell.angle_gamma   90.00
#
_symmetry.space_group_name_H-M   'P 1'
#
loop_
_entity.id
_entity.type
_entity.pdbx_description
1 polymer ?
#
loop_
_entity_poly.entity_id
_entity_poly.type
_entity_poly.pdbx_seq_one_letter_code
_entity_poly.pdbx_strand_id
1 'polypeptide(L)'
;PVIPGMAPDPSIIRVENNYYIATSTFHWAPGIQIFESKNLANWRLVGQVLKGSAINLQGTNTPAGVWAPHLSYDPKTRRYWLAYSHMLNMAGREFNADSYAMWAEDIQGPWSEPIYMTSIGFDPAIF
;
A
#
# COMPACT_ATOMS: atom_id res chain seq x y z
N PRO A 1 -14.59 -14.58 -0.43
CA PRO A 1 -13.63 -13.56 0.03
C PRO A 1 -14.37 -12.42 0.75
N VAL A 2 -13.83 -11.87 1.83
CA VAL A 2 -14.45 -10.71 2.53
C VAL A 2 -14.33 -9.40 1.75
N ILE A 3 -13.33 -9.32 0.86
CA ILE A 3 -13.19 -8.30 -0.19
C ILE A 3 -13.08 -9.06 -1.52
N PRO A 4 -14.09 -9.00 -2.41
CA PRO A 4 -14.06 -9.70 -3.70
C PRO A 4 -13.33 -8.89 -4.78
N GLY A 5 -12.89 -9.57 -5.85
CA GLY A 5 -12.24 -8.93 -7.00
C GLY A 5 -10.72 -8.75 -6.83
N MET A 6 -10.18 -7.71 -7.46
CA MET A 6 -8.75 -7.40 -7.45
C MET A 6 -8.35 -6.69 -6.15
N ALA A 7 -8.18 -7.47 -5.09
CA ALA A 7 -7.71 -7.01 -3.78
C ALA A 7 -6.66 -7.96 -3.16
N PRO A 8 -5.51 -8.18 -3.85
CA PRO A 8 -4.45 -9.07 -3.36
C PRO A 8 -3.59 -8.42 -2.27
N ASP A 9 -2.75 -9.26 -1.66
CA ASP A 9 -1.75 -8.88 -0.65
C ASP A 9 -2.31 -8.05 0.51
N PRO A 10 -3.30 -8.58 1.26
CA PRO A 10 -3.96 -7.83 2.32
C PRO A 10 -3.03 -7.60 3.52
N SER A 11 -2.68 -6.34 3.78
CA SER A 11 -2.02 -5.92 5.02
C SER A 11 -3.04 -5.35 5.99
N ILE A 12 -3.37 -6.11 7.03
CA ILE A 12 -4.38 -5.75 8.02
C ILE A 12 -3.78 -5.12 9.28
N ILE A 13 -4.41 -4.06 9.79
CA ILE A 13 -4.16 -3.52 11.13
C ILE A 13 -5.46 -3.27 11.87
N ARG A 14 -5.36 -3.10 13.19
CA ARG A 14 -6.42 -2.58 14.04
C ARG A 14 -5.94 -1.30 14.71
N VAL A 15 -6.75 -0.25 14.63
CA VAL A 15 -6.55 0.99 15.40
C VAL A 15 -7.83 1.27 16.16
N GLU A 16 -7.73 1.24 17.49
CA GLU A 16 -8.89 1.35 18.40
C GLU A 16 -9.99 0.31 18.08
N ASN A 17 -11.13 0.76 17.54
CA ASN A 17 -12.31 -0.05 17.24
C ASN A 17 -12.47 -0.37 15.74
N ASN A 18 -11.56 0.12 14.89
CA ASN A 18 -11.60 -0.09 13.46
C ASN A 18 -10.47 -1.01 13.01
N TYR A 19 -10.75 -1.78 11.96
CA TYR A 19 -9.79 -2.60 11.23
C TYR A 19 -9.60 -1.99 9.85
N TYR A 20 -8.35 -1.98 9.37
CA TYR A 20 -8.02 -1.48 8.05
C TYR A 20 -7.24 -2.54 7.28
N ILE A 21 -7.51 -2.67 5.99
CA ILE A 21 -6.74 -3.51 5.06
C ILE A 21 -6.21 -2.62 3.95
N ALA A 22 -4.90 -2.65 3.71
CA ALA A 22 -4.30 -2.16 2.48
C ALA A 22 -4.12 -3.33 1.49
N THR A 23 -4.32 -3.08 0.20
CA THR A 23 -4.11 -4.09 -0.87
C THR A 23 -3.32 -3.50 -2.04
N SER A 24 -2.57 -4.36 -2.72
CA SER A 24 -1.75 -3.97 -3.89
C SER A 24 -2.64 -3.65 -5.11
N THR A 25 -2.13 -2.78 -5.99
CA THR A 25 -2.88 -2.29 -7.15
C THR A 25 -2.12 -2.41 -8.47
N PHE A 26 -0.87 -2.85 -8.45
CA PHE A 26 -0.03 -3.01 -9.63
C PHE A 26 -0.01 -1.71 -10.46
N HIS A 27 -0.38 -1.78 -11.73
CA HIS A 27 -0.39 -0.65 -12.67
C HIS A 27 -1.66 0.22 -12.57
N TRP A 28 -2.61 -0.10 -11.68
CA TRP A 28 -3.82 0.71 -11.49
C TRP A 28 -3.53 1.94 -10.62
N ALA A 29 -4.00 3.11 -11.10
CA ALA A 29 -3.97 4.37 -10.37
C ALA A 29 -5.41 4.89 -10.14
N PRO A 30 -5.73 5.53 -8.99
CA PRO A 30 -4.86 5.74 -7.83
C PRO A 30 -4.51 4.43 -7.10
N GLY A 31 -3.28 4.36 -6.57
CA GLY A 31 -2.69 3.12 -6.07
C GLY A 31 -2.91 2.90 -4.57
N ILE A 32 -2.82 1.62 -4.17
CA ILE A 32 -3.06 1.08 -2.82
C ILE A 32 -4.46 1.40 -2.30
N GLN A 33 -5.34 0.40 -2.35
CA GLN A 33 -6.70 0.54 -1.81
C GLN A 33 -6.72 0.30 -0.31
N ILE A 34 -7.40 1.17 0.44
CA ILE A 34 -7.65 1.01 1.87
C ILE A 34 -9.12 0.65 2.11
N PHE A 35 -9.34 -0.47 2.78
CA PHE A 35 -10.64 -0.91 3.24
C PHE A 35 -10.76 -0.76 4.75
N GLU A 36 -11.95 -0.45 5.25
CA GLU A 36 -12.25 -0.37 6.68
C GLU A 36 -13.35 -1.35 7.06
N SER A 37 -13.24 -1.94 8.25
CA SER A 37 -14.28 -2.72 8.90
C SER A 37 -14.34 -2.45 10.40
N LYS A 38 -15.52 -2.65 11.00
CA LYS A 38 -15.70 -2.67 12.47
C LYS A 38 -15.88 -4.08 13.03
N ASN A 39 -16.14 -5.06 12.16
CA ASN A 39 -16.57 -6.40 12.56
C ASN A 39 -15.87 -7.53 11.79
N LEU A 40 -14.86 -7.22 10.96
CA LEU A 40 -14.10 -8.14 10.11
C LEU A 40 -14.91 -8.87 9.02
N ALA A 41 -16.25 -8.77 9.05
CA ALA A 41 -17.14 -9.41 8.09
C ALA A 41 -17.51 -8.45 6.94
N ASN A 42 -17.80 -7.19 7.27
CA ASN A 42 -18.23 -6.18 6.31
C ASN A 42 -17.12 -5.17 6.09
N TRP A 43 -16.68 -5.02 4.84
CA TRP A 43 -15.58 -4.13 4.44
C TRP A 43 -16.07 -3.09 3.45
N ARG A 44 -15.61 -1.84 3.63
CA ARG A 44 -15.87 -0.73 2.70
C ARG A 44 -14.56 -0.13 2.23
N LEU A 45 -14.45 0.20 0.94
CA LEU A 45 -13.34 1.01 0.44
C LEU A 45 -13.48 2.43 1.01
N VAL A 46 -12.44 2.92 1.71
CA VAL A 46 -12.43 4.26 2.33
C VAL A 46 -11.45 5.22 1.65
N GLY A 47 -10.50 4.72 0.87
CA GLY A 47 -9.60 5.60 0.14
C GLY A 47 -8.55 4.85 -0.67
N GLN A 48 -7.73 5.63 -1.37
CA GLN A 48 -6.49 5.19 -2.00
C GLN A 48 -5.36 6.11 -1.56
N VAL A 49 -4.15 5.57 -1.45
CA VAL A 49 -3.00 6.30 -0.89
C VAL A 49 -2.24 7.06 -1.98
N LEU A 50 -1.86 6.37 -3.07
CA LEU A 50 -1.00 6.91 -4.10
C LEU A 50 -1.83 7.65 -5.16
N LYS A 51 -1.87 8.98 -5.06
CA LYS A 51 -2.64 9.88 -5.94
C LYS A 51 -1.73 10.94 -6.56
N GLY A 52 -2.10 11.41 -7.76
CA GLY A 52 -1.42 12.53 -8.41
C GLY A 52 0.08 12.26 -8.61
N SER A 53 0.93 13.17 -8.14
CA SER A 53 2.38 13.09 -8.29
C SER A 53 3.09 12.09 -7.36
N ALA A 54 2.38 11.49 -6.39
CA ALA A 54 2.97 10.52 -5.48
C ALA A 54 3.45 9.24 -6.19
N ILE A 55 2.94 8.97 -7.39
CA ILE A 55 3.44 7.87 -8.22
C ILE A 55 3.27 8.17 -9.72
N ASN A 56 4.26 7.79 -10.51
CA ASN A 56 4.15 7.75 -11.97
C ASN A 56 4.16 6.29 -12.44
N LEU A 57 3.04 5.80 -12.96
CA LEU A 57 2.88 4.44 -13.48
C LEU A 57 2.89 4.38 -15.01
N GLN A 58 3.13 5.50 -15.70
CA GLN A 58 3.15 5.51 -17.17
C GLN A 58 4.25 4.60 -17.71
N GLY A 59 3.90 3.69 -18.62
CA GLY A 59 4.84 2.74 -19.22
C GLY A 59 5.15 1.51 -18.36
N THR A 60 4.48 1.35 -17.21
CA THR A 60 4.60 0.15 -16.36
C THR A 60 4.08 -1.09 -17.09
N ASN A 61 4.91 -2.12 -17.23
CA ASN A 61 4.49 -3.40 -17.80
C ASN A 61 3.48 -4.11 -16.89
N THR A 62 2.60 -4.94 -17.45
CA THR A 62 1.73 -5.80 -16.63
C THR A 62 2.45 -7.12 -16.31
N PRO A 63 2.45 -7.62 -15.05
CA PRO A 63 1.83 -7.09 -13.83
C PRO A 63 2.80 -6.35 -12.88
N ALA A 64 3.57 -5.37 -13.36
CA ALA A 64 4.43 -4.51 -12.53
C ALA A 64 3.64 -3.33 -11.94
N GLY A 65 4.32 -2.40 -11.26
CA GLY A 65 3.71 -1.25 -10.58
C GLY A 65 3.72 -1.43 -9.06
N VAL A 66 2.62 -1.10 -8.40
CA VAL A 66 2.54 -1.13 -6.93
C VAL A 66 2.26 -2.54 -6.41
N TRP A 67 3.30 -3.16 -5.87
CA TRP A 67 3.25 -4.49 -5.25
C TRP A 67 2.85 -4.42 -3.77
N ALA A 68 2.93 -5.55 -3.05
CA ALA A 68 2.36 -5.73 -1.72
C ALA A 68 2.66 -4.54 -0.78
N PRO A 69 1.61 -3.88 -0.27
CA PRO A 69 1.78 -2.86 0.76
C PRO A 69 1.93 -3.51 2.13
N HIS A 70 2.63 -2.83 3.02
CA HIS A 70 2.60 -3.11 4.46
C HIS A 70 2.09 -1.88 5.20
N LEU A 71 0.91 -1.99 5.78
CA LEU A 71 0.26 -0.98 6.60
C LEU A 71 0.56 -1.27 8.08
N SER A 72 1.04 -0.27 8.81
CA SER A 72 1.26 -0.32 10.26
C SER A 72 0.76 0.96 10.93
N TYR A 73 0.65 0.96 12.26
CA TYR A 73 0.29 2.14 13.05
C TYR A 73 1.20 2.25 14.26
N ASP A 74 1.84 3.41 14.42
CA ASP A 74 2.66 3.70 15.58
C ASP A 74 1.82 4.41 16.65
N PRO A 75 1.53 3.77 17.79
CA PRO A 75 0.72 4.38 18.85
C PRO A 75 1.43 5.52 19.57
N LYS A 76 2.77 5.64 19.50
CA LYS A 76 3.53 6.71 20.15
C LYS A 76 3.41 8.02 19.37
N THR A 77 3.58 7.95 18.05
CA THR A 77 3.44 9.12 17.17
C THR A 77 2.02 9.33 16.66
N ARG A 78 1.14 8.35 16.85
CA ARG A 78 -0.25 8.32 16.35
C ARG A 78 -0.31 8.43 14.83
N ARG A 79 0.60 7.76 14.15
CA ARG A 79 0.72 7.79 12.68
C ARG A 79 0.48 6.42 12.08
N TYR A 80 -0.27 6.41 11.00
CA TYR A 80 -0.29 5.31 10.06
C TYR A 80 1.00 5.36 9.23
N TRP A 81 1.59 4.20 9.01
CA TRP A 81 2.75 4.01 8.15
C TRP A 81 2.38 3.02 7.06
N LEU A 82 2.87 3.30 5.86
CA LEU A 82 2.67 2.44 4.70
C LEU A 82 4.01 2.25 4.01
N ALA A 83 4.47 1.01 3.90
CA ALA A 83 5.53 0.64 2.99
C ALA A 83 4.96 -0.02 1.75
N TYR A 84 5.60 0.16 0.60
CA TYR A 84 5.23 -0.51 -0.64
C TYR A 84 6.42 -0.59 -1.59
N SER A 85 6.34 -1.50 -2.55
CA SER A 85 7.30 -1.57 -3.64
C SER A 85 6.71 -1.05 -4.94
N HIS A 86 7.46 -0.21 -5.64
CA HIS A 86 7.25 0.11 -7.04
C HIS A 86 8.09 -0.85 -7.88
N MET A 87 7.46 -1.91 -8.37
CA MET A 87 8.06 -2.89 -9.28
C MET A 87 8.21 -2.27 -10.66
N LEU A 88 9.45 -2.13 -11.11
CA LEU A 88 9.81 -1.54 -12.41
C LEU A 88 9.97 -2.62 -13.49
N ASN A 89 10.60 -3.75 -13.14
CA ASN A 89 10.86 -4.85 -14.06
C ASN A 89 10.85 -6.20 -13.36
N MET A 90 10.30 -7.20 -14.05
CA MET A 90 10.30 -8.61 -13.65
C MET A 90 10.83 -9.52 -14.77
N ALA A 91 11.32 -8.93 -15.87
CA ALA A 91 11.84 -9.68 -17.00
C ALA A 91 13.27 -10.13 -16.73
N GLY A 92 13.56 -11.39 -17.10
CA GLY A 92 14.88 -11.98 -16.97
C GLY A 92 15.07 -12.69 -15.64
N ARG A 93 16.22 -12.48 -14.99
CA ARG A 93 16.59 -13.15 -13.73
C ARG A 93 16.49 -12.23 -12.50
N GLU A 94 15.95 -11.03 -12.69
CA GLU A 94 15.99 -9.96 -11.70
C GLU A 94 14.61 -9.32 -11.54
N PHE A 95 14.31 -8.94 -10.30
CA PHE A 95 13.18 -8.11 -9.95
C PHE A 95 13.72 -6.74 -9.54
N ASN A 96 13.51 -5.73 -10.39
CA ASN A 96 13.92 -4.36 -10.07
C ASN A 96 12.73 -3.67 -9.42
N ALA A 97 12.84 -3.43 -8.12
CA ALA A 97 11.81 -2.77 -7.34
C ALA A 97 12.43 -1.73 -6.42
N ASP A 98 11.85 -0.55 -6.39
CA ASP A 98 12.17 0.47 -5.40
C ASP A 98 11.13 0.44 -4.30
N SER A 99 11.57 0.34 -3.05
CA SER A 99 10.68 0.33 -1.90
C SER A 99 10.64 1.70 -1.22
N TYR A 100 9.44 2.13 -0.86
CA TYR A 100 9.18 3.42 -0.24
C TYR A 100 8.36 3.28 1.03
N ALA A 101 8.46 4.27 1.91
CA ALA A 101 7.59 4.46 3.06
C ALA A 101 6.85 5.80 2.96
N MET A 102 5.62 5.84 3.46
CA MET A 102 4.80 7.04 3.63
C MET A 102 4.12 7.00 4.99
N TRP A 103 3.71 8.16 5.50
CA TRP A 103 2.95 8.24 6.74
C TRP A 103 1.78 9.22 6.64
N ALA A 104 0.77 9.04 7.49
CA ALA A 104 -0.36 9.94 7.66
C ALA A 104 -0.89 9.91 9.09
N GLU A 105 -1.54 10.99 9.53
CA GLU A 105 -2.23 11.05 10.83
C GLU A 105 -3.69 10.56 10.74
N ASP A 106 -4.28 10.61 9.54
CA ASP A 106 -5.57 10.02 9.20
C ASP A 106 -5.36 8.99 8.07
N ILE A 107 -6.04 7.85 8.15
CA ILE A 107 -5.92 6.76 7.17
C ILE A 107 -6.34 7.20 5.74
N GLN A 108 -7.23 8.18 5.62
CA GLN A 108 -7.66 8.77 4.35
C GLN A 108 -6.68 9.84 3.82
N GLY A 109 -5.64 10.15 4.59
CA GLY A 109 -4.63 11.15 4.29
C GLY A 109 -4.93 12.55 4.88
N PRO A 110 -4.13 13.56 4.49
CA PRO A 110 -3.08 13.50 3.48
C PRO A 110 -1.92 12.59 3.90
N TRP A 111 -1.41 11.83 2.94
CA TRP A 111 -0.18 11.04 3.11
C TRP A 111 1.03 11.90 2.76
N SER A 112 2.16 11.67 3.45
CA SER A 112 3.43 12.33 3.18
C SER A 112 3.94 12.02 1.76
N GLU A 113 4.93 12.78 1.30
CA GLU A 113 5.71 12.35 0.13
C GLU A 113 6.39 11.00 0.38
N PRO A 114 6.61 10.16 -0.66
CA PRO A 114 7.32 8.89 -0.53
C PRO A 114 8.77 9.06 -0.07
N ILE A 115 9.15 8.31 0.96
CA ILE A 115 10.51 8.22 1.49
C ILE A 115 11.14 6.96 0.90
N TYR A 116 12.18 7.12 0.07
CA TYR A 116 12.92 5.98 -0.46
C TYR A 116 13.58 5.17 0.66
N MET A 117 13.48 3.85 0.60
CA MET A 117 14.10 2.95 1.56
C MET A 117 15.27 2.16 0.95
N THR A 118 14.98 1.35 -0.06
CA THR A 118 15.94 0.37 -0.62
C THR A 118 15.41 -0.22 -1.93
N SER A 119 16.29 -0.88 -2.68
CA SER A 119 15.95 -1.62 -3.91
C SER A 119 16.44 -3.07 -3.89
N ILE A 120 16.69 -3.64 -2.70
CA ILE A 120 17.20 -5.01 -2.55
C ILE A 120 16.14 -6.10 -2.78
N GLY A 121 14.88 -5.73 -2.96
CA GLY A 121 13.76 -6.64 -3.12
C GLY A 121 12.40 -5.95 -3.05
N PHE A 122 11.35 -6.77 -2.95
CA PHE A 122 9.96 -6.35 -2.78
C PHE A 122 9.39 -6.83 -1.44
N ASP A 123 8.13 -6.52 -1.16
CA ASP A 123 7.41 -6.80 0.09
C ASP A 123 8.04 -6.17 1.35
N PRO A 124 8.32 -4.85 1.35
CA PRO A 124 8.86 -4.16 2.51
C PRO A 124 7.84 -4.15 3.65
N ALA A 125 8.32 -4.32 4.88
CA ALA A 125 7.53 -4.19 6.09
C ALA A 125 8.21 -3.28 7.12
N ILE A 126 7.41 -2.53 7.89
CA ILE A 126 7.87 -1.60 8.94
C ILE A 126 7.33 -2.10 10.28
N PHE A 127 8.22 -2.41 11.22
CA PHE A 127 7.90 -2.94 12.55
C PHE A 127 8.22 -1.93 13.66
#